data_AF-A0A496VTZ5-F1
#
_entry.id   AF-A0A496VTZ5-F1
#
_cell.length_a   1.000
_cell.length_b   1.000
_cell.length_c   1.000
_cell.angle_alpha   90.00
_cell.angle_beta   90.00
_cell.angle_gamma   90.00
#
_symmetry.space_group_name_H-M   'P 1'
#
loop_
_entity.id
_entity.type
_entity.pdbx_description
1 polymer ?
#
loop_
_entity_poly.entity_id
_entity_poly.type
_entity_poly.pdbx_seq_one_letter_code
_entity_poly.pdbx_strand_id
1 'polypeptide(L)'
;MARFIAADFIMNVPIPPIFLYEVDYSFYEVMDGLQRLTAIYDFYTGAFELEGLEYWQELNGRKYQDLPEQVRRGIDRRYLSSIILLQETAKSNDEAEFLKQIVFERLNSGGEKLTPQETRNALHNGKFNQLCIKLGQNPLFRKMWKLPLESESEKLLEDERYRKMEEVELVLRFFAYRHIDEFRGMTVEKFLDDYLKQANHYPDQTREQLEILFNETIEVVYDIFGESAFLLPPIGKAYKSPTKTIYDAMMQAFARNIENKEKLIRQAKIIKQNLYVKPKLSAHRTDKSIFDGRYTGSNAVQKRIDFYHQFLQDYIS
;
A
#
# COMPACT_ATOMS: atom_id res chain seq x y z
N MET A 1 -4.38 7.22 -20.37
CA MET A 1 -4.63 5.93 -21.04
C MET A 1 -5.01 6.11 -22.51
N ALA A 2 -6.03 6.89 -22.86
CA ALA A 2 -6.41 7.15 -24.26
C ALA A 2 -5.26 7.67 -25.16
N ARG A 3 -4.41 8.57 -24.64
CA ARG A 3 -3.27 9.14 -25.36
C ARG A 3 -2.19 8.11 -25.76
N PHE A 4 -2.01 7.04 -24.98
CA PHE A 4 -1.06 5.95 -25.28
C PHE A 4 -1.53 5.13 -26.49
N ILE A 5 -2.80 4.72 -26.50
CA ILE A 5 -3.38 4.01 -27.66
C ILE A 5 -3.35 4.91 -28.91
N ALA A 6 -3.74 6.17 -28.75
CA ALA A 6 -3.80 7.15 -29.83
C ALA A 6 -2.44 7.40 -30.50
N ALA A 7 -1.41 7.74 -29.70
CA ALA A 7 -0.09 8.04 -30.23
C ALA A 7 0.68 6.79 -30.63
N ASP A 8 0.66 5.75 -29.79
CA ASP A 8 1.58 4.64 -29.95
C ASP A 8 1.02 3.53 -30.83
N PHE A 9 -0.28 3.25 -30.84
CA PHE A 9 -0.91 2.19 -31.66
C PHE A 9 -1.43 2.65 -33.03
N ILE A 10 -1.81 3.91 -33.21
CA ILE A 10 -2.30 4.37 -34.52
C ILE A 10 -1.15 4.91 -35.39
N MET A 11 -0.16 5.59 -34.83
CA MET A 11 0.89 6.30 -35.61
C MET A 11 2.13 5.48 -35.99
N ASN A 12 2.05 4.15 -35.95
CA ASN A 12 3.18 3.21 -36.15
C ASN A 12 4.43 3.46 -35.27
N VAL A 13 4.27 4.08 -34.10
CA VAL A 13 5.37 4.31 -33.15
C VAL A 13 5.73 2.98 -32.45
N PRO A 14 7.03 2.67 -32.28
CA PRO A 14 7.47 1.51 -31.52
C PRO A 14 6.95 1.54 -30.08
N ILE A 15 6.22 0.49 -29.70
CA ILE A 15 5.75 0.33 -28.32
C ILE A 15 6.88 -0.30 -27.51
N PRO A 16 7.27 0.28 -26.36
CA PRO A 16 8.27 -0.33 -25.50
C PRO A 16 7.85 -1.75 -25.10
N PRO A 17 8.80 -2.71 -24.97
CA PRO A 17 8.47 -4.08 -24.63
C PRO A 17 7.83 -4.17 -23.23
N ILE A 18 6.95 -5.16 -23.04
CA ILE A 18 6.50 -5.57 -21.71
C ILE A 18 7.51 -6.56 -21.13
N PHE A 19 7.63 -6.59 -19.80
CA PHE A 19 8.51 -7.53 -19.12
C PHE A 19 7.68 -8.48 -18.27
N LEU A 20 7.93 -9.76 -18.49
CA LEU A 20 7.21 -10.86 -17.88
C LEU A 20 8.20 -11.75 -17.12
N TYR A 21 7.73 -12.34 -16.04
CA TYR A 21 8.43 -13.39 -15.33
C TYR A 21 7.62 -14.68 -15.42
N GLU A 22 8.23 -15.77 -15.87
CA GLU A 22 7.57 -17.07 -15.92
C GLU A 22 7.56 -17.70 -14.52
N VAL A 23 6.37 -17.83 -13.92
CA VAL A 23 6.18 -18.44 -12.59
C VAL A 23 5.96 -19.94 -12.65
N ASP A 24 5.41 -20.42 -13.76
CA ASP A 24 5.18 -21.82 -14.11
C ASP A 24 5.10 -21.89 -15.65
N TYR A 25 5.17 -23.07 -16.25
CA TYR A 25 5.19 -23.23 -17.70
C TYR A 25 4.02 -22.51 -18.37
N SER A 26 4.32 -21.50 -19.19
CA SER A 26 3.31 -20.63 -19.84
C SER A 26 2.44 -19.76 -18.91
N PHE A 27 2.78 -19.66 -17.62
CA PHE A 27 2.16 -18.74 -16.67
C PHE A 27 3.12 -17.60 -16.35
N TYR A 28 2.64 -16.36 -16.55
CA TYR A 28 3.49 -15.18 -16.47
C TYR A 28 2.96 -14.16 -15.45
N GLU A 29 3.88 -13.61 -14.66
CA GLU A 29 3.68 -12.44 -13.83
C GLU A 29 4.19 -11.19 -14.56
N VAL A 30 3.39 -10.12 -14.58
CA VAL A 30 3.77 -8.86 -15.23
C VAL A 30 4.72 -8.09 -14.32
N MET A 31 5.98 -7.96 -14.73
CA MET A 31 6.97 -7.15 -14.02
C MET A 31 6.91 -5.68 -14.44
N ASP A 32 6.73 -5.41 -15.74
CA ASP A 32 6.58 -4.04 -16.26
C ASP A 32 5.63 -4.03 -17.45
N GLY A 33 4.84 -2.97 -17.55
CA GLY A 33 3.84 -2.78 -18.58
C GLY A 33 2.39 -3.05 -18.16
N LEU A 34 2.11 -3.18 -16.85
CA LEU A 34 0.74 -3.38 -16.36
C LEU A 34 -0.22 -2.30 -16.90
N GLN A 35 0.13 -1.02 -16.74
CA GLN A 35 -0.70 0.08 -17.27
C GLN A 35 -0.90 0.03 -18.78
N ARG A 36 0.11 -0.45 -19.54
CA ARG A 36 0.02 -0.62 -21.00
C ARG A 36 -0.93 -1.76 -21.35
N LEU A 37 -0.79 -2.90 -20.68
CA LEU A 37 -1.68 -4.05 -20.85
C LEU A 37 -3.13 -3.71 -20.47
N THR A 38 -3.32 -3.03 -19.34
CA THR A 38 -4.64 -2.55 -18.91
C THR A 38 -5.22 -1.58 -19.92
N ALA A 39 -4.46 -0.58 -20.39
CA ALA A 39 -4.95 0.36 -21.39
C ALA A 39 -5.33 -0.32 -22.72
N ILE A 40 -4.57 -1.33 -23.14
CA ILE A 40 -4.90 -2.15 -24.31
C ILE A 40 -6.20 -2.91 -24.06
N TYR A 41 -6.29 -3.64 -22.95
CA TYR A 41 -7.47 -4.40 -22.58
C TYR A 41 -8.73 -3.52 -22.51
N ASP A 42 -8.65 -2.38 -21.82
CA ASP A 42 -9.72 -1.41 -21.67
C ASP A 42 -10.14 -0.80 -23.02
N PHE A 43 -9.20 -0.57 -23.92
CA PHE A 43 -9.50 -0.09 -25.27
C PHE A 43 -10.28 -1.12 -26.08
N TYR A 44 -9.81 -2.37 -26.11
CA TYR A 44 -10.48 -3.46 -26.85
C TYR A 44 -11.86 -3.78 -26.28
N THR A 45 -12.06 -3.60 -24.97
CA THR A 45 -13.36 -3.80 -24.30
C THR A 45 -14.29 -2.57 -24.40
N GLY A 46 -13.83 -1.46 -24.96
CA GLY A 46 -14.63 -0.25 -25.18
C GLY A 46 -14.85 0.59 -23.92
N ALA A 47 -13.94 0.51 -22.94
CA ALA A 47 -14.02 1.26 -21.69
C ALA A 47 -13.82 2.77 -21.87
N PHE A 48 -13.10 3.21 -22.91
CA PHE A 48 -12.89 4.63 -23.22
C PHE A 48 -12.87 4.92 -24.73
N GLU A 49 -13.04 6.20 -25.08
CA GLU A 49 -12.95 6.72 -26.44
C GLU A 49 -11.53 7.24 -26.74
N LEU A 50 -11.15 7.21 -28.02
CA LEU A 50 -9.90 7.83 -28.46
C LEU A 50 -9.99 9.35 -28.29
N GLU A 51 -8.94 9.94 -27.75
CA GLU A 51 -8.84 11.38 -27.55
C GLU A 51 -7.39 11.84 -27.77
N GLY A 52 -7.22 13.08 -28.24
CA GLY A 52 -5.91 13.69 -28.42
C GLY A 52 -5.13 13.23 -29.66
N LEU A 53 -5.81 12.69 -30.67
CA LEU A 53 -5.22 12.42 -31.98
C LEU A 53 -5.08 13.72 -32.78
N GLU A 54 -3.83 14.14 -33.07
CA GLU A 54 -3.56 15.35 -33.86
C GLU A 54 -3.65 15.09 -35.38
N TYR A 55 -3.18 13.93 -35.84
CA TYR A 55 -3.13 13.57 -37.27
C TYR A 55 -4.38 12.86 -37.79
N TRP A 56 -5.14 12.20 -36.91
CA TRP A 56 -6.34 11.41 -37.24
C TRP A 56 -7.52 11.87 -36.39
N GLN A 57 -7.84 13.17 -36.50
CA GLN A 57 -8.82 13.82 -35.64
C GLN A 57 -10.22 13.19 -35.74
N GLU A 58 -10.56 12.61 -36.89
CA GLU A 58 -11.82 11.92 -37.17
C GLU A 58 -12.03 10.62 -36.38
N LEU A 59 -10.97 10.11 -35.74
CA LEU A 59 -11.04 8.96 -34.85
C LEU A 59 -11.25 9.35 -33.39
N ASN A 60 -11.08 10.63 -33.03
CA ASN A 60 -11.40 11.08 -31.67
C ASN A 60 -12.91 10.89 -31.39
N GLY A 61 -13.25 10.53 -30.16
CA GLY A 61 -14.62 10.22 -29.73
C GLY A 61 -15.13 8.84 -30.18
N ARG A 62 -14.27 7.99 -30.77
CA ARG A 62 -14.63 6.61 -31.14
C ARG A 62 -14.06 5.61 -30.16
N LYS A 63 -14.87 4.61 -29.80
CA LYS A 63 -14.40 3.38 -29.15
C LYS A 63 -13.86 2.40 -30.18
N TYR A 64 -13.11 1.38 -29.74
CA TYR A 64 -12.55 0.36 -30.63
C TYR A 64 -13.60 -0.25 -31.58
N GLN A 65 -14.79 -0.57 -31.06
CA GLN A 65 -15.89 -1.16 -31.83
C GLN A 65 -16.42 -0.23 -32.95
N ASP A 66 -16.31 1.09 -32.77
CA ASP A 66 -16.85 2.12 -33.67
C ASP A 66 -15.81 2.60 -34.70
N LEU A 67 -14.63 1.98 -34.71
CA LEU A 67 -13.56 2.29 -35.66
C LEU A 67 -13.83 1.67 -37.03
N PRO A 68 -13.40 2.35 -38.12
CA PRO A 68 -13.39 1.76 -39.45
C PRO A 68 -12.62 0.44 -39.47
N GLU A 69 -13.13 -0.54 -40.21
CA GLU A 69 -12.58 -1.90 -40.24
C GLU A 69 -11.09 -1.94 -40.61
N GLN A 70 -10.66 -1.07 -41.53
CA GLN A 70 -9.26 -0.97 -41.93
C GLN A 70 -8.35 -0.45 -40.80
N VAL A 71 -8.86 0.45 -39.95
CA VAL A 71 -8.14 0.96 -38.78
C VAL A 71 -8.01 -0.13 -37.72
N ARG A 72 -9.09 -0.86 -37.43
CA ARG A 72 -9.05 -2.00 -36.49
C ARG A 72 -8.04 -3.03 -36.92
N ARG A 73 -8.08 -3.48 -38.18
CA ARG A 73 -7.08 -4.40 -38.74
C ARG A 73 -5.65 -3.87 -38.63
N GLY A 74 -5.46 -2.56 -38.73
CA GLY A 74 -4.17 -1.90 -38.53
C GLY A 74 -3.68 -1.91 -37.09
N ILE A 75 -4.59 -1.85 -36.12
CA ILE A 75 -4.30 -1.95 -34.68
C ILE A 75 -4.05 -3.42 -34.32
N ASP A 76 -4.91 -4.34 -34.76
CA ASP A 76 -4.88 -5.77 -34.43
C ASP A 76 -3.62 -6.48 -34.94
N ARG A 77 -3.06 -6.02 -36.07
CA ARG A 77 -1.82 -6.59 -36.63
C ARG A 77 -0.55 -6.19 -35.87
N ARG A 78 -0.63 -5.26 -34.92
CA ARG A 78 0.55 -4.85 -34.16
C ARG A 78 0.91 -5.92 -33.14
N TYR A 79 2.20 -6.23 -33.08
CA TYR A 79 2.74 -7.07 -32.02
C TYR A 79 3.16 -6.21 -30.83
N LEU A 80 2.90 -6.73 -29.64
CA LEU A 80 3.46 -6.22 -28.40
C LEU A 80 4.71 -7.05 -28.08
N SER A 81 5.89 -6.42 -28.13
CA SER A 81 7.13 -7.12 -27.79
C SER A 81 7.13 -7.48 -26.31
N SER A 82 7.55 -8.70 -25.97
CA SER A 82 7.70 -9.16 -24.59
C SER A 82 9.10 -9.70 -24.34
N ILE A 83 9.70 -9.33 -23.21
CA ILE A 83 10.92 -9.95 -22.70
C ILE A 83 10.53 -10.80 -21.50
N ILE A 84 10.76 -12.11 -21.60
CA ILE A 84 10.38 -13.09 -20.58
C ILE A 84 11.64 -13.51 -19.83
N LEU A 85 11.63 -13.36 -18.51
CA LEU A 85 12.59 -14.00 -17.63
C LEU A 85 12.10 -15.40 -17.29
N LEU A 86 12.84 -16.40 -17.75
CA LEU A 86 12.55 -17.80 -17.50
C LEU A 86 12.99 -18.19 -16.08
N GLN A 87 12.16 -18.97 -15.38
CA GLN A 87 12.45 -19.46 -14.03
C GLN A 87 13.78 -20.23 -13.97
N GLU A 88 14.12 -20.98 -15.03
CA GLU A 88 15.31 -21.80 -15.16
C GLU A 88 16.62 -21.01 -15.26
N THR A 89 16.54 -19.68 -15.40
CA THR A 89 17.72 -18.80 -15.43
C THR A 89 18.43 -18.76 -14.07
N ALA A 90 17.75 -19.17 -12.99
CA ALA A 90 18.28 -19.19 -11.64
C ALA A 90 18.55 -20.61 -11.13
N LYS A 91 19.66 -20.79 -10.41
CA LYS A 91 20.06 -22.08 -9.83
C LYS A 91 19.43 -22.32 -8.45
N SER A 92 18.83 -21.30 -7.86
CA SER A 92 18.09 -21.36 -6.59
C SER A 92 16.94 -20.35 -6.57
N ASN A 93 15.97 -20.53 -5.66
CA ASN A 93 14.88 -19.57 -5.46
C ASN A 93 15.40 -18.17 -5.08
N ASP A 94 16.46 -18.10 -4.26
CA ASP A 94 17.06 -16.81 -3.87
C ASP A 94 17.72 -16.10 -5.05
N GLU A 95 18.36 -16.84 -5.95
CA GLU A 95 18.95 -16.29 -7.18
C GLU A 95 17.85 -15.83 -8.16
N ALA A 96 16.73 -16.55 -8.23
CA ALA A 96 15.58 -16.17 -9.04
C ALA A 96 14.99 -14.84 -8.56
N GLU A 97 14.80 -14.71 -7.25
CA GLU A 97 14.28 -13.52 -6.60
C GLU A 97 15.21 -12.32 -6.77
N PHE A 98 16.53 -12.54 -6.65
CA PHE A 98 17.54 -11.52 -6.90
C PHE A 98 17.57 -11.06 -8.36
N LEU A 99 17.46 -11.98 -9.32
CA LEU A 99 17.39 -11.64 -10.75
C LEU A 99 16.12 -10.87 -11.10
N LYS A 100 14.96 -11.27 -10.56
CA LYS A 100 13.72 -10.49 -10.66
C LYS A 100 13.93 -9.07 -10.16
N GLN A 101 14.50 -8.92 -8.97
CA GLN A 101 14.77 -7.63 -8.36
C GLN A 101 15.67 -6.76 -9.24
N ILE A 102 16.80 -7.29 -9.73
CA ILE A 102 17.72 -6.52 -10.60
C ILE A 102 17.04 -6.06 -11.88
N VAL A 103 16.30 -6.96 -12.55
CA VAL A 103 15.64 -6.60 -13.81
C VAL A 103 14.56 -5.57 -13.55
N PHE A 104 13.74 -5.77 -12.52
CA PHE A 104 12.72 -4.81 -12.13
C PHE A 104 13.30 -3.44 -11.79
N GLU A 105 14.38 -3.37 -11.01
CA GLU A 105 15.07 -2.11 -10.69
C GLU A 105 15.63 -1.42 -11.94
N ARG A 106 16.22 -2.18 -12.89
CA ARG A 106 16.72 -1.63 -14.16
C ARG A 106 15.62 -1.08 -15.04
N LEU A 107 14.47 -1.75 -15.10
CA LEU A 107 13.32 -1.28 -15.87
C LEU A 107 12.76 0.02 -15.32
N ASN A 108 12.65 0.09 -13.99
CA ASN A 108 12.15 1.28 -13.31
C ASN A 108 13.18 2.41 -13.20
N SER A 109 14.45 2.18 -13.54
CA SER A 109 15.48 3.23 -13.48
C SER A 109 15.34 4.32 -14.55
N GLY A 110 14.55 4.07 -15.61
CA GLY A 110 14.24 5.06 -16.66
C GLY A 110 12.88 5.76 -16.52
N GLY A 111 12.04 5.35 -15.56
CA GLY A 111 10.67 5.86 -15.35
C GLY A 111 10.47 6.55 -14.00
N GLU A 112 9.21 6.79 -13.61
CA GLU A 112 8.90 7.25 -12.25
C GLU A 112 9.29 6.15 -11.25
N LYS A 113 10.13 6.50 -10.27
CA LYS A 113 10.62 5.53 -9.30
C LYS A 113 9.46 5.02 -8.45
N LEU A 114 9.20 3.72 -8.52
CA LEU A 114 8.22 3.06 -7.67
C LEU A 114 8.52 3.29 -6.19
N THR A 115 7.46 3.41 -5.39
CA THR A 115 7.59 3.42 -3.95
C THR A 115 8.11 2.08 -3.42
N PRO A 116 8.66 2.06 -2.19
CA PRO A 116 9.08 0.80 -1.56
C PRO A 116 7.96 -0.24 -1.50
N GLN A 117 6.71 0.18 -1.26
CA GLN A 117 5.58 -0.75 -1.20
C GLN A 117 5.18 -1.29 -2.59
N GLU A 118 5.18 -0.46 -3.63
CA GLU A 118 4.95 -0.94 -5.01
C GLU A 118 6.04 -1.96 -5.41
N THR A 119 7.28 -1.73 -4.99
CA THR A 119 8.39 -2.67 -5.20
C THR A 119 8.15 -3.99 -4.47
N ARG A 120 7.75 -3.94 -3.19
CA ARG A 120 7.37 -5.14 -2.41
C ARG A 120 6.24 -5.91 -3.07
N ASN A 121 5.23 -5.19 -3.57
CA ASN A 121 4.09 -5.82 -4.23
C ASN A 121 4.49 -6.53 -5.52
N ALA A 122 5.46 -6.00 -6.27
CA ALA A 122 5.93 -6.62 -7.51
C ALA A 122 6.90 -7.79 -7.28
N LEU A 123 7.76 -7.71 -6.25
CA LEU A 123 8.77 -8.72 -6.00
C LEU A 123 8.27 -9.81 -5.05
N HIS A 124 7.59 -9.43 -3.98
CA HIS A 124 7.26 -10.32 -2.86
C HIS A 124 5.75 -10.51 -2.69
N ASN A 125 5.03 -10.74 -3.81
CA ASN A 125 3.58 -10.87 -3.87
C ASN A 125 3.01 -12.20 -3.30
N GLY A 126 3.55 -12.67 -2.18
CA GLY A 126 3.12 -13.92 -1.55
C GLY A 126 1.82 -13.78 -0.75
N LYS A 127 1.44 -14.88 -0.09
CA LYS A 127 0.18 -14.98 0.66
C LYS A 127 0.01 -13.92 1.75
N PHE A 128 1.10 -13.42 2.32
CA PHE A 128 1.06 -12.39 3.37
C PHE A 128 0.87 -10.98 2.78
N ASN A 129 1.48 -10.69 1.64
CA ASN A 129 1.20 -9.45 0.91
C ASN A 129 -0.27 -9.38 0.49
N GLN A 130 -0.83 -10.49 0.01
CA GLN A 130 -2.25 -10.61 -0.32
C GLN A 130 -3.16 -10.39 0.89
N LEU A 131 -2.77 -10.89 2.08
CA LEU A 131 -3.46 -10.56 3.32
C LEU A 131 -3.40 -9.05 3.64
N CYS A 132 -2.25 -8.41 3.43
CA CYS A 132 -2.12 -6.96 3.64
C CYS A 132 -3.02 -6.15 2.70
N ILE A 133 -3.11 -6.55 1.42
CA ILE A 133 -4.02 -5.95 0.43
C ILE A 133 -5.47 -6.06 0.90
N LYS A 134 -5.90 -7.28 1.26
CA LYS A 134 -7.25 -7.56 1.79
C LYS A 134 -7.57 -6.69 2.99
N LEU A 135 -6.67 -6.61 3.96
CA LEU A 135 -6.87 -5.81 5.18
C LEU A 135 -6.86 -4.30 4.92
N GLY A 136 -6.12 -3.83 3.92
CA GLY A 136 -6.11 -2.43 3.47
C GLY A 136 -7.45 -1.98 2.87
N GLN A 137 -8.31 -2.93 2.48
CA GLN A 137 -9.68 -2.67 2.00
C GLN A 137 -10.68 -2.46 3.13
N ASN A 138 -10.31 -2.69 4.40
CA ASN A 138 -11.21 -2.55 5.54
C ASN A 138 -11.82 -1.11 5.59
N PRO A 139 -13.16 -0.96 5.56
CA PRO A 139 -13.81 0.35 5.52
C PRO A 139 -13.53 1.24 6.74
N LEU A 140 -13.42 0.68 7.94
CA LEU A 140 -13.12 1.45 9.15
C LEU A 140 -11.68 1.97 9.11
N PHE A 141 -10.76 1.13 8.65
CA PHE A 141 -9.37 1.50 8.45
C PHE A 141 -9.22 2.66 7.44
N ARG A 142 -9.90 2.55 6.28
CA ARG A 142 -9.89 3.60 5.26
C ARG A 142 -10.51 4.91 5.75
N LYS A 143 -11.60 4.85 6.51
CA LYS A 143 -12.20 6.05 7.15
C LYS A 143 -11.23 6.75 8.09
N MET A 144 -10.51 6.02 8.94
CA MET A 144 -9.49 6.61 9.83
C MET A 144 -8.32 7.24 9.07
N TRP A 145 -7.96 6.66 7.92
CA TRP A 145 -6.92 7.18 7.03
C TRP A 145 -7.39 8.22 6.01
N LYS A 146 -8.69 8.49 5.97
CA LYS A 146 -9.34 9.37 4.99
C LYS A 146 -9.00 8.95 3.55
N LEU A 147 -9.02 7.64 3.32
CA LEU A 147 -8.86 7.03 2.00
C LEU A 147 -10.26 6.76 1.42
N PRO A 148 -10.43 6.85 0.10
CA PRO A 148 -11.71 6.54 -0.54
C PRO A 148 -12.16 5.09 -0.29
N LEU A 149 -13.45 4.85 -0.20
CA LEU A 149 -14.00 3.50 -0.04
C LEU A 149 -14.08 2.75 -1.38
N GLU A 150 -14.21 1.42 -1.35
CA GLU A 150 -14.38 0.62 -2.59
C GLU A 150 -15.60 1.00 -3.41
N SER A 151 -16.67 1.46 -2.74
CA SER A 151 -17.85 2.02 -3.39
C SER A 151 -17.58 3.32 -4.16
N GLU A 152 -16.40 3.93 -4.01
CA GLU A 152 -15.97 5.17 -4.65
C GLU A 152 -14.84 4.90 -5.66
N SER A 153 -15.05 3.92 -6.55
CA SER A 153 -14.04 3.39 -7.48
C SER A 153 -13.31 4.46 -8.31
N GLU A 154 -14.01 5.50 -8.77
CA GLU A 154 -13.40 6.60 -9.52
C GLU A 154 -12.40 7.39 -8.66
N LYS A 155 -12.80 7.78 -7.44
CA LYS A 155 -11.92 8.51 -6.51
C LYS A 155 -10.74 7.66 -6.04
N LEU A 156 -10.93 6.35 -5.95
CA LEU A 156 -9.85 5.42 -5.60
C LEU A 156 -8.71 5.46 -6.61
N LEU A 157 -9.04 5.40 -7.90
CA LEU A 157 -8.04 5.41 -8.97
C LEU A 157 -7.34 6.76 -9.09
N GLU A 158 -7.97 7.84 -8.63
CA GLU A 158 -7.39 9.18 -8.60
C GLU A 158 -6.47 9.41 -7.37
N ASP A 159 -6.77 8.81 -6.21
CA ASP A 159 -6.00 9.00 -4.98
C ASP A 159 -4.58 8.42 -5.12
N GLU A 160 -3.59 9.31 -5.05
CA GLU A 160 -2.18 8.97 -5.20
C GLU A 160 -1.68 8.00 -4.14
N ARG A 161 -2.18 8.10 -2.89
CA ARG A 161 -1.78 7.22 -1.78
C ARG A 161 -2.25 5.79 -2.02
N TYR A 162 -3.46 5.64 -2.55
CA TYR A 162 -4.00 4.34 -2.95
C TYR A 162 -3.22 3.75 -4.11
N ARG A 163 -2.93 4.53 -5.16
CA ARG A 163 -2.09 4.07 -6.28
C ARG A 163 -0.70 3.61 -5.84
N LYS A 164 -0.12 4.28 -4.84
CA LYS A 164 1.17 3.93 -4.21
C LYS A 164 1.06 2.84 -3.13
N MET A 165 -0.13 2.26 -2.95
CA MET A 165 -0.40 1.18 -1.99
C MET A 165 -0.05 1.54 -0.54
N GLU A 166 -0.21 2.80 -0.14
CA GLU A 166 0.12 3.24 1.22
C GLU A 166 -0.68 2.48 2.29
N GLU A 167 -1.93 2.12 2.01
CA GLU A 167 -2.77 1.31 2.90
C GLU A 167 -2.19 -0.09 3.13
N VAL A 168 -1.59 -0.68 2.10
CA VAL A 168 -0.94 -2.00 2.20
C VAL A 168 0.33 -1.89 3.03
N GLU A 169 1.13 -0.84 2.83
CA GLU A 169 2.32 -0.57 3.65
C GLU A 169 1.93 -0.36 5.13
N LEU A 170 0.86 0.37 5.40
CA LEU A 170 0.38 0.62 6.76
C LEU A 170 -0.02 -0.68 7.47
N VAL A 171 -0.73 -1.58 6.79
CA VAL A 171 -1.04 -2.91 7.33
C VAL A 171 0.23 -3.71 7.57
N LEU A 172 1.18 -3.70 6.63
CA LEU A 172 2.47 -4.39 6.81
C LEU A 172 3.24 -3.83 8.02
N ARG A 173 3.22 -2.51 8.22
CA ARG A 173 3.83 -1.83 9.38
C ARG A 173 3.19 -2.26 10.68
N PHE A 174 1.88 -2.45 10.74
CA PHE A 174 1.21 -2.98 11.93
C PHE A 174 1.79 -4.34 12.35
N PHE A 175 1.97 -5.26 11.40
CA PHE A 175 2.49 -6.59 11.71
C PHE A 175 3.99 -6.57 12.02
N ALA A 176 4.79 -5.91 11.19
CA ALA A 176 6.23 -5.82 11.38
C ALA A 176 6.59 -5.16 12.72
N TYR A 177 5.87 -4.10 13.12
CA TYR A 177 6.18 -3.36 14.36
C TYR A 177 5.82 -4.14 15.64
N ARG A 178 5.18 -5.30 15.54
CA ARG A 178 5.10 -6.24 16.68
C ARG A 178 6.48 -6.84 17.01
N HIS A 179 7.38 -6.82 16.05
CA HIS A 179 8.78 -7.27 16.12
C HIS A 179 9.74 -6.08 16.15
N ILE A 180 9.34 -4.94 16.73
CA ILE A 180 10.11 -3.69 16.74
C ILE A 180 11.53 -3.84 17.35
N ASP A 181 11.76 -4.86 18.17
CA ASP A 181 13.09 -5.18 18.70
C ASP A 181 14.08 -5.63 17.63
N GLU A 182 13.61 -6.18 16.52
CA GLU A 182 14.40 -6.58 15.35
C GLU A 182 14.73 -5.37 14.45
N PHE A 183 14.01 -4.25 14.61
CA PHE A 183 14.24 -2.99 13.89
C PHE A 183 15.42 -2.19 14.49
N ARG A 184 16.61 -2.81 14.60
CA ARG A 184 17.82 -2.14 15.11
C ARG A 184 18.87 -1.97 14.01
N GLY A 185 19.29 -0.72 13.79
CA GLY A 185 20.40 -0.41 12.87
C GLY A 185 20.07 -0.52 11.37
N MET A 186 18.79 -0.55 10.99
CA MET A 186 18.35 -0.62 9.58
C MET A 186 17.29 0.43 9.25
N THR A 187 16.98 0.59 7.97
CA THR A 187 15.90 1.46 7.49
C THR A 187 14.54 0.80 7.66
N VAL A 188 13.47 1.61 7.71
CA VAL A 188 12.09 1.08 7.74
C VAL A 188 11.82 0.22 6.51
N GLU A 189 12.34 0.63 5.35
CA GLU A 189 12.19 -0.09 4.09
C GLU A 189 12.72 -1.53 4.22
N LYS A 190 13.99 -1.68 4.63
CA LYS A 190 14.62 -2.98 4.82
C LYS A 190 13.89 -3.83 5.87
N PHE A 191 13.48 -3.21 6.98
CA PHE A 191 12.75 -3.91 8.03
C PHE A 191 11.42 -4.50 7.52
N LEU A 192 10.68 -3.75 6.72
CA LEU A 192 9.43 -4.22 6.12
C LEU A 192 9.68 -5.27 5.02
N ASP A 193 10.76 -5.15 4.24
CA ASP A 193 11.15 -6.14 3.23
C ASP A 193 11.47 -7.49 3.88
N ASP A 194 12.33 -7.47 4.90
CA ASP A 194 12.78 -8.66 5.63
C ASP A 194 11.59 -9.34 6.33
N TYR A 195 10.72 -8.55 6.98
CA TYR A 195 9.50 -9.07 7.60
C TYR A 195 8.55 -9.69 6.56
N LEU A 196 8.29 -9.03 5.44
CA LEU A 196 7.37 -9.54 4.41
C LEU A 196 7.87 -10.86 3.80
N LYS A 197 9.18 -10.95 3.49
CA LYS A 197 9.80 -12.18 2.99
C LYS A 197 9.59 -13.35 3.95
N GLN A 198 9.79 -13.13 5.25
CA GLN A 198 9.54 -14.15 6.26
C GLN A 198 8.05 -14.48 6.38
N ALA A 199 7.20 -13.46 6.49
CA ALA A 199 5.77 -13.60 6.74
C ALA A 199 5.02 -14.27 5.57
N ASN A 200 5.52 -14.15 4.35
CA ASN A 200 5.00 -14.89 3.18
C ASN A 200 5.04 -16.42 3.36
N HIS A 201 5.88 -16.93 4.26
CA HIS A 201 5.98 -18.36 4.58
C HIS A 201 5.12 -18.78 5.79
N TYR A 202 4.36 -17.85 6.39
CA TYR A 202 3.51 -18.19 7.54
C TYR A 202 2.40 -19.18 7.17
N PRO A 203 2.10 -20.18 8.03
CA PRO A 203 0.96 -21.07 7.84
C PRO A 203 -0.37 -20.32 7.72
N ASP A 204 -1.37 -20.94 7.05
CA ASP A 204 -2.70 -20.32 6.89
C ASP A 204 -3.33 -19.97 8.24
N GLN A 205 -3.22 -20.87 9.23
CA GLN A 205 -3.72 -20.63 10.59
C GLN A 205 -3.09 -19.40 11.27
N THR A 206 -1.78 -19.17 11.09
CA THR A 206 -1.11 -17.98 11.64
C THR A 206 -1.64 -16.72 10.95
N ARG A 207 -1.85 -16.76 9.64
CA ARG A 207 -2.40 -15.63 8.87
C ARG A 207 -3.84 -15.31 9.29
N GLU A 208 -4.68 -16.31 9.54
CA GLU A 208 -6.04 -16.13 10.06
C GLU A 208 -6.04 -15.44 11.43
N GLN A 209 -5.16 -15.87 12.35
CA GLN A 209 -5.03 -15.23 13.67
C GLN A 209 -4.58 -13.77 13.58
N LEU A 210 -3.64 -13.48 12.67
CA LEU A 210 -3.17 -12.12 12.42
C LEU A 210 -4.25 -11.25 11.77
N GLU A 211 -5.06 -11.82 10.87
CA GLU A 211 -6.22 -11.15 10.29
C GLU A 211 -7.24 -10.74 11.36
N ILE A 212 -7.60 -11.68 12.25
CA ILE A 212 -8.52 -11.43 13.36
C ILE A 212 -7.98 -10.30 14.24
N LEU A 213 -6.71 -10.40 14.66
CA LEU A 213 -6.07 -9.42 15.52
C LEU A 213 -6.07 -8.01 14.92
N PHE A 214 -5.76 -7.88 13.62
CA PHE A 214 -5.80 -6.59 12.93
C PHE A 214 -7.22 -6.00 12.93
N ASN A 215 -8.21 -6.78 12.51
CA ASN A 215 -9.59 -6.31 12.41
C ASN A 215 -10.16 -5.92 13.78
N GLU A 216 -9.95 -6.74 14.81
CA GLU A 216 -10.40 -6.39 16.16
C GLU A 216 -9.72 -5.11 16.68
N THR A 217 -8.42 -4.93 16.40
CA THR A 217 -7.70 -3.72 16.79
C THR A 217 -8.27 -2.49 16.09
N ILE A 218 -8.55 -2.60 14.78
CA ILE A 218 -9.16 -1.53 13.99
C ILE A 218 -10.55 -1.16 14.51
N GLU A 219 -11.39 -2.14 14.83
CA GLU A 219 -12.72 -1.93 15.39
C GLU A 219 -12.65 -1.16 16.72
N VAL A 220 -11.80 -1.61 17.66
CA VAL A 220 -11.65 -0.94 18.96
C VAL A 220 -11.15 0.50 18.82
N VAL A 221 -10.14 0.72 17.97
CA VAL A 221 -9.60 2.08 17.73
C VAL A 221 -10.67 2.97 17.07
N TYR A 222 -11.45 2.43 16.13
CA TYR A 222 -12.53 3.16 15.48
C TYR A 222 -13.66 3.50 16.45
N ASP A 223 -14.09 2.57 17.30
CA ASP A 223 -15.15 2.82 18.27
C ASP A 223 -14.78 3.91 19.28
N ILE A 224 -13.49 4.02 19.62
CA ILE A 224 -13.00 5.03 20.55
C ILE A 224 -12.77 6.38 19.86
N PHE A 225 -12.08 6.40 18.72
CA PHE A 225 -11.60 7.65 18.11
C PHE A 225 -12.35 8.05 16.85
N GLY A 226 -13.00 7.11 16.15
CA GLY A 226 -13.60 7.31 14.84
C GLY A 226 -12.61 7.91 13.84
N GLU A 227 -13.07 8.81 12.98
CA GLU A 227 -12.23 9.49 11.97
C GLU A 227 -11.19 10.46 12.54
N SER A 228 -11.18 10.67 13.87
CA SER A 228 -10.12 11.44 14.55
C SER A 228 -8.95 10.57 15.01
N ALA A 229 -8.98 9.27 14.73
CA ALA A 229 -7.85 8.39 14.95
C ALA A 229 -6.60 8.87 14.20
N PHE A 230 -5.43 8.54 14.76
CA PHE A 230 -4.11 8.80 14.16
C PHE A 230 -3.73 10.27 13.90
N LEU A 231 -4.55 11.23 14.36
CA LEU A 231 -4.21 12.65 14.35
C LEU A 231 -3.17 12.98 15.41
N LEU A 232 -2.23 13.86 15.05
CA LEU A 232 -1.26 14.40 15.99
C LEU A 232 -1.97 15.19 17.11
N PRO A 233 -1.38 15.22 18.33
CA PRO A 233 -1.92 16.02 19.42
C PRO A 233 -2.06 17.50 19.00
N PRO A 234 -3.17 18.19 19.37
CA PRO A 234 -3.40 19.59 18.99
C PRO A 234 -2.57 20.55 19.86
N ILE A 235 -1.24 20.44 19.80
CA ILE A 235 -0.32 21.35 20.48
C ILE A 235 -0.14 22.58 19.58
N GLY A 236 -0.92 23.63 19.86
CA GLY A 236 -0.85 24.91 19.15
C GLY A 236 -1.61 24.98 17.82
N LYS A 237 -1.72 23.87 17.08
CA LYS A 237 -2.52 23.78 15.84
C LYS A 237 -3.27 22.45 15.78
N ALA A 238 -4.50 22.49 15.25
CA ALA A 238 -5.25 21.27 14.95
C ALA A 238 -4.73 20.63 13.65
N TYR A 239 -4.36 19.35 13.73
CA TYR A 239 -3.97 18.56 12.57
C TYR A 239 -5.21 17.89 11.97
N LYS A 240 -5.32 17.94 10.64
CA LYS A 240 -6.45 17.37 9.91
C LYS A 240 -6.13 16.05 9.22
N SER A 241 -4.85 15.67 9.14
CA SER A 241 -4.43 14.45 8.45
C SER A 241 -3.83 13.45 9.43
N PRO A 242 -4.18 12.16 9.30
CA PRO A 242 -3.59 11.09 10.10
C PRO A 242 -2.10 10.94 9.76
N THR A 243 -1.33 10.41 10.71
CA THR A 243 0.13 10.26 10.54
C THR A 243 0.60 8.87 10.94
N LYS A 244 1.58 8.37 10.17
CA LYS A 244 2.30 7.11 10.44
C LYS A 244 2.85 7.07 11.88
N THR A 245 3.37 8.20 12.36
CA THR A 245 3.92 8.36 13.72
C THR A 245 2.94 7.99 14.84
N ILE A 246 1.67 8.39 14.71
CA ILE A 246 0.64 8.09 15.71
C ILE A 246 0.09 6.68 15.48
N TYR A 247 -0.16 6.33 14.21
CA TYR A 247 -0.66 5.02 13.82
C TYR A 247 0.20 3.89 14.38
N ASP A 248 1.50 3.93 14.12
CA ASP A 248 2.44 2.88 14.54
C ASP A 248 2.31 2.60 16.03
N ALA A 249 2.35 3.65 16.84
CA ALA A 249 2.41 3.51 18.28
C ALA A 249 1.05 3.15 18.89
N MET A 250 -0.02 3.82 18.42
CA MET A 250 -1.37 3.59 18.89
C MET A 250 -1.82 2.16 18.58
N MET A 251 -1.63 1.70 17.35
CA MET A 251 -2.05 0.36 16.95
C MET A 251 -1.34 -0.73 17.75
N GLN A 252 -0.03 -0.61 18.00
CA GLN A 252 0.69 -1.57 18.85
C GLN A 252 0.15 -1.58 20.28
N ALA A 253 -0.12 -0.41 20.86
CA ALA A 253 -0.63 -0.33 22.23
C ALA A 253 -2.04 -0.93 22.38
N PHE A 254 -2.92 -0.71 21.40
CA PHE A 254 -4.26 -1.32 21.40
C PHE A 254 -4.20 -2.83 21.15
N ALA A 255 -3.40 -3.28 20.18
CA ALA A 255 -3.24 -4.71 19.89
C ALA A 255 -2.67 -5.49 21.08
N ARG A 256 -1.75 -4.90 21.87
CA ARG A 256 -1.23 -5.50 23.11
C ARG A 256 -2.29 -5.66 24.21
N ASN A 257 -3.36 -4.88 24.15
CA ASN A 257 -4.42 -4.84 25.15
C ASN A 257 -5.76 -5.36 24.58
N ILE A 258 -5.73 -6.11 23.48
CA ILE A 258 -6.94 -6.49 22.74
C ILE A 258 -7.89 -7.36 23.56
N GLU A 259 -7.35 -8.18 24.46
CA GLU A 259 -8.14 -8.99 25.42
C GLU A 259 -9.02 -8.12 26.34
N ASN A 260 -8.65 -6.86 26.54
CA ASN A 260 -9.39 -5.90 27.36
C ASN A 260 -10.28 -4.97 26.51
N LYS A 261 -10.56 -5.31 25.24
CA LYS A 261 -11.33 -4.49 24.30
C LYS A 261 -12.67 -4.00 24.87
N GLU A 262 -13.41 -4.86 25.56
CA GLU A 262 -14.70 -4.47 26.14
C GLU A 262 -14.58 -3.36 27.19
N LYS A 263 -13.56 -3.43 28.06
CA LYS A 263 -13.30 -2.40 29.09
C LYS A 263 -12.93 -1.06 28.45
N LEU A 264 -12.13 -1.12 27.39
CA LEU A 264 -11.71 0.05 26.62
C LEU A 264 -12.91 0.72 25.91
N ILE A 265 -13.74 -0.07 25.21
CA ILE A 265 -14.93 0.44 24.50
C ILE A 265 -15.93 1.07 25.48
N ARG A 266 -16.18 0.45 26.65
CA ARG A 266 -17.07 1.03 27.67
C ARG A 266 -16.62 2.40 28.15
N GLN A 267 -15.32 2.70 28.07
CA GLN A 267 -14.72 3.97 28.47
C GLN A 267 -14.31 4.85 27.28
N ALA A 268 -14.76 4.53 26.06
CA ALA A 268 -14.38 5.20 24.82
C ALA A 268 -14.40 6.72 24.91
N LYS A 269 -15.48 7.30 25.46
CA LYS A 269 -15.64 8.76 25.60
C LYS A 269 -14.56 9.37 26.49
N ILE A 270 -14.24 8.74 27.62
CA ILE A 270 -13.25 9.22 28.59
C ILE A 270 -11.84 9.07 28.00
N ILE A 271 -11.54 7.92 27.40
CA ILE A 271 -10.27 7.65 26.72
C ILE A 271 -10.01 8.70 25.63
N LYS A 272 -11.00 8.95 24.75
CA LYS A 272 -10.90 9.96 23.69
C LYS A 272 -10.65 11.36 24.24
N GLN A 273 -11.33 11.74 25.32
CA GLN A 273 -11.17 13.06 25.93
C GLN A 273 -9.80 13.22 26.61
N ASN A 274 -9.26 12.17 27.24
CA ASN A 274 -8.09 12.26 28.09
C ASN A 274 -6.74 11.99 27.39
N LEU A 275 -6.73 11.40 26.19
CA LEU A 275 -5.51 10.96 25.51
C LEU A 275 -4.42 12.05 25.38
N TYR A 276 -4.82 13.32 25.25
CA TYR A 276 -3.92 14.46 25.09
C TYR A 276 -4.15 15.59 26.12
N VAL A 277 -4.81 15.33 27.24
CA VAL A 277 -5.01 16.35 28.29
C VAL A 277 -3.71 16.56 29.07
N LYS A 278 -3.28 17.84 29.15
CA LYS A 278 -2.07 18.34 29.81
C LYS A 278 -2.15 18.05 31.32
N PRO A 279 -1.59 16.93 31.80
CA PRO A 279 -0.21 16.95 32.29
C PRO A 279 0.70 15.85 31.70
N LYS A 280 0.16 14.87 30.95
CA LYS A 280 0.95 13.74 30.41
C LYS A 280 1.84 14.11 29.22
N LEU A 281 1.55 15.22 28.53
CA LEU A 281 2.39 15.75 27.44
C LEU A 281 3.56 16.63 27.95
N SER A 282 3.54 17.08 29.22
CA SER A 282 4.47 18.07 29.78
C SER A 282 5.40 17.53 30.87
N ALA A 283 5.30 16.25 31.23
CA ALA A 283 6.15 15.65 32.28
C ALA A 283 7.63 15.51 31.88
N HIS A 284 7.97 15.77 30.60
CA HIS A 284 9.35 15.80 30.13
C HIS A 284 9.70 17.24 29.75
N ARG A 285 10.12 18.02 30.75
CA ARG A 285 10.76 19.35 30.56
C ARG A 285 12.20 19.25 30.02
N THR A 286 12.55 18.12 29.42
CA THR A 286 13.82 17.88 28.76
C THR A 286 13.55 17.50 27.30
N ASP A 287 13.77 18.48 26.43
CA ASP A 287 13.97 18.42 24.98
C ASP A 287 13.10 17.46 24.13
N LYS A 288 12.18 18.10 23.38
CA LYS A 288 11.47 17.63 22.17
C LYS A 288 10.30 16.68 22.41
N SER A 289 9.14 17.07 21.86
CA SER A 289 7.91 16.27 21.89
C SER A 289 8.16 14.89 21.27
N ILE A 290 7.80 13.81 21.94
CA ILE A 290 7.85 12.44 21.38
C ILE A 290 6.97 12.28 20.13
N PHE A 291 6.11 13.26 19.85
CA PHE A 291 5.25 13.36 18.67
C PHE A 291 5.78 14.36 17.62
N ASP A 292 7.01 14.88 17.78
CA ASP A 292 7.69 15.51 16.66
C ASP A 292 7.98 14.41 15.62
N GLY A 293 7.45 14.59 14.40
CA GLY A 293 7.54 13.59 13.34
C GLY A 293 8.96 13.42 12.77
N ARG A 294 9.99 14.05 13.37
CA ARG A 294 11.37 14.02 12.85
C ARG A 294 12.13 12.78 13.31
N TYR A 295 11.67 12.10 14.36
CA TYR A 295 12.32 10.91 14.91
C TYR A 295 11.49 9.64 14.66
N THR A 296 11.86 8.90 13.62
CA THR A 296 11.20 7.66 13.17
C THR A 296 11.96 6.38 13.50
N GLY A 297 13.15 6.47 14.12
CA GLY A 297 13.92 5.29 14.54
C GLY A 297 13.19 4.46 15.60
N SER A 298 13.56 3.18 15.72
CA SER A 298 12.93 2.21 16.64
C SER A 298 12.77 2.71 18.07
N ASN A 299 13.80 3.34 18.64
CA ASN A 299 13.72 3.91 19.99
C ASN A 299 12.62 4.98 20.14
N ALA A 300 12.40 5.80 19.13
CA ALA A 300 11.37 6.83 19.17
C ALA A 300 9.97 6.22 19.02
N VAL A 301 9.83 5.21 18.16
CA VAL A 301 8.59 4.43 18.01
C VAL A 301 8.25 3.73 19.33
N GLN A 302 9.23 3.06 19.95
CA GLN A 302 9.05 2.35 21.22
C GLN A 302 8.59 3.28 22.34
N LYS A 303 9.21 4.46 22.50
CA LYS A 303 8.77 5.46 23.50
C LYS A 303 7.32 5.88 23.32
N ARG A 304 6.85 6.01 22.07
CA ARG A 304 5.44 6.32 21.80
C ARG A 304 4.54 5.13 22.10
N ILE A 305 4.95 3.91 21.76
CA ILE A 305 4.20 2.68 22.12
C ILE A 305 4.01 2.63 23.64
N ASP A 306 5.08 2.84 24.40
CA ASP A 306 5.06 2.81 25.86
C ASP A 306 4.15 3.91 26.43
N PHE A 307 4.16 5.10 25.84
CA PHE A 307 3.24 6.18 26.20
C PHE A 307 1.77 5.76 26.06
N TYR A 308 1.37 5.24 24.89
CA TYR A 308 0.00 4.80 24.67
C TYR A 308 -0.36 3.61 25.56
N HIS A 309 0.56 2.66 25.72
CA HIS A 309 0.34 1.49 26.56
C HIS A 309 0.11 1.89 28.02
N GLN A 310 0.98 2.72 28.60
CA GLN A 310 0.82 3.23 29.97
C GLN A 310 -0.47 4.04 30.11
N PHE A 311 -0.85 4.82 29.09
CA PHE A 311 -2.11 5.54 29.10
C PHE A 311 -3.33 4.59 29.15
N LEU A 312 -3.31 3.48 28.41
CA LEU A 312 -4.41 2.51 28.40
C LEU A 312 -4.52 1.71 29.71
N GLN A 313 -3.40 1.47 30.42
CA GLN A 313 -3.43 0.74 31.70
C GLN A 313 -4.32 1.41 32.75
N ASP A 314 -4.43 2.74 32.75
CA ASP A 314 -5.30 3.50 33.65
C ASP A 314 -6.79 3.17 33.48
N TYR A 315 -7.18 2.54 32.36
CA TYR A 315 -8.56 2.21 32.02
C TYR A 315 -8.84 0.70 32.01
N ILE A 316 -7.81 -0.13 32.18
CA ILE A 316 -7.93 -1.59 32.15
C ILE A 316 -7.78 -2.20 33.55
N SER A 317 -7.01 -1.53 34.41
CA SER A 317 -6.69 -1.94 35.78
C SER A 317 -7.91 -2.05 36.69
#